data_AF-A0A539EQ22-F1
#
_entry.id   AF-A0A539EQ22-F1
#
_cell.length_a   1.000
_cell.length_b   1.000
_cell.length_c   1.000
_cell.angle_alpha   90.00
_cell.angle_beta   90.00
_cell.angle_gamma   90.00
#
_symmetry.space_group_name_H-M   'P 1'
#
loop_
_entity.id
_entity.type
_entity.pdbx_description
1 polymer ?
#
loop_
_entity_poly.entity_id
_entity_poly.type
_entity_poly.pdbx_seq_one_letter_code
_entity_poly.pdbx_strand_id
1 'polypeptide(L)'
;MARPWEKKGFHACATCHTAHAVKKPSTALLAGDGALCARCHKPESKGMLAAGAMKAELDGTTAAYESAEAAIGSAEEKGMDMADARDSLSAAKMAMYQAHTAVHSFDPGTVAKTAGESKSAAAKALEAARAAVQDFRNRRLGLGLSTFVIAFLAGALYLKLRDYESGE
;
A
#
# COMPACT_ATOMS: atom_id res chain seq x y z
N MET A 1 -28.91 -22.89 -18.26
CA MET A 1 -28.42 -21.58 -17.78
C MET A 1 -29.63 -20.69 -17.51
N ALA A 2 -29.62 -19.76 -16.55
CA ALA A 2 -30.76 -18.86 -16.37
C ALA A 2 -30.83 -17.90 -17.58
N ARG A 3 -31.97 -17.90 -18.30
CA ARG A 3 -32.21 -17.18 -19.58
C ARG A 3 -31.71 -15.72 -19.62
N PRO A 4 -31.74 -14.92 -18.53
CA PRO A 4 -31.23 -13.55 -18.54
C PRO A 4 -29.72 -13.42 -18.80
N TRP A 5 -28.91 -14.39 -18.38
CA TRP A 5 -27.44 -14.34 -18.49
C TRP A 5 -26.96 -14.73 -19.89
N GLU A 6 -27.60 -15.75 -20.49
CA GLU A 6 -27.38 -16.14 -21.89
C GLU A 6 -27.61 -14.97 -22.85
N LYS A 7 -28.67 -14.18 -22.65
CA LYS A 7 -28.96 -13.01 -23.49
C LYS A 7 -27.88 -11.93 -23.45
N LYS A 8 -27.07 -11.88 -22.38
CA LYS A 8 -25.95 -10.93 -22.23
C LYS A 8 -24.59 -11.54 -22.59
N GLY A 9 -24.54 -12.81 -23.00
CA GLY A 9 -23.29 -13.52 -23.25
C GLY A 9 -22.47 -13.81 -21.99
N PHE A 10 -23.09 -13.80 -20.81
CA PHE A 10 -22.41 -14.06 -19.53
C PHE A 10 -22.69 -15.47 -19.01
N HIS A 11 -21.70 -16.04 -18.31
CA HIS A 11 -21.85 -17.30 -17.60
C HIS A 11 -22.49 -17.10 -16.22
N ALA A 12 -23.10 -18.17 -15.69
CA ALA A 12 -23.69 -18.15 -14.35
C ALA A 12 -22.58 -18.10 -13.28
N CYS A 13 -22.91 -17.57 -12.08
CA CYS A 13 -21.95 -17.44 -10.97
C CYS A 13 -21.25 -18.77 -10.63
N ALA A 14 -22.02 -19.86 -10.63
CA ALA A 14 -21.54 -21.21 -10.33
C ALA A 14 -20.58 -21.79 -11.39
N THR A 15 -20.45 -21.18 -12.57
CA THR A 15 -19.45 -21.60 -13.57
C THR A 15 -18.03 -21.38 -13.05
N CYS A 16 -17.81 -20.30 -12.30
CA CYS A 16 -16.52 -19.96 -11.71
C CYS A 16 -16.48 -20.30 -10.22
N HIS A 17 -17.56 -20.02 -9.47
CA HIS A 17 -17.64 -20.23 -8.02
C HIS A 17 -18.41 -21.51 -7.67
N THR A 18 -17.73 -22.65 -7.71
CA THR A 18 -18.32 -23.98 -7.46
C THR A 18 -18.19 -24.47 -6.00
N ALA A 19 -17.71 -23.63 -5.09
CA ALA A 19 -17.40 -24.04 -3.73
C ALA A 19 -18.56 -23.77 -2.76
N HIS A 20 -18.98 -24.80 -2.02
CA HIS A 20 -19.82 -24.65 -0.83
C HIS A 20 -19.06 -24.01 0.36
N ALA A 21 -17.72 -24.03 0.33
CA ALA A 21 -16.88 -23.39 1.33
C ALA A 21 -16.48 -21.96 0.89
N VAL A 22 -16.76 -20.97 1.73
CA VAL A 22 -16.35 -19.58 1.51
C VAL A 22 -14.88 -19.44 1.87
N LYS A 23 -14.00 -19.41 0.86
CA LYS A 23 -12.57 -19.14 1.02
C LYS A 23 -12.27 -17.65 0.85
N LYS A 24 -11.14 -17.19 1.40
CA LYS A 24 -10.62 -15.86 1.09
C LYS A 24 -10.40 -15.73 -0.43
N PRO A 25 -10.77 -14.59 -1.04
CA PRO A 25 -10.53 -14.37 -2.46
C PRO A 25 -9.02 -14.34 -2.73
N SER A 26 -8.63 -14.89 -3.89
CA SER A 26 -7.23 -14.92 -4.33
C SER A 26 -7.16 -14.66 -5.83
N THR A 27 -6.16 -13.88 -6.25
CA THR A 27 -5.89 -13.57 -7.65
C THR A 27 -5.40 -14.80 -8.43
N ALA A 28 -5.02 -15.89 -7.75
CA ALA A 28 -4.70 -17.18 -8.36
C ALA A 28 -5.87 -17.78 -9.17
N LEU A 29 -7.12 -17.37 -8.88
CA LEU A 29 -8.29 -17.79 -9.64
C LEU A 29 -8.34 -17.19 -11.05
N LEU A 30 -7.61 -16.09 -11.30
CA LEU A 30 -7.60 -15.39 -12.59
C LEU A 30 -6.59 -15.99 -13.57
N ALA A 31 -5.36 -16.19 -13.14
CA ALA A 31 -4.27 -16.70 -13.98
C ALA A 31 -3.24 -17.47 -13.14
N GLY A 32 -2.58 -18.44 -13.77
CA GLY A 32 -1.66 -19.39 -13.14
C GLY A 32 -2.29 -20.77 -12.92
N ASP A 33 -1.64 -21.59 -12.10
CA ASP A 33 -2.09 -22.94 -11.80
C ASP A 33 -3.42 -22.91 -11.02
N GLY A 34 -4.45 -23.55 -11.59
CA GLY A 34 -5.79 -23.55 -11.02
C GLY A 34 -6.67 -22.37 -11.43
N ALA A 35 -6.24 -21.54 -12.38
CA ALA A 35 -7.05 -20.46 -12.93
C ALA A 35 -8.39 -20.97 -13.48
N LEU A 36 -9.48 -20.31 -13.09
CA LEU A 36 -10.84 -20.68 -13.52
C LEU A 36 -11.05 -20.39 -15.01
N CYS A 37 -10.45 -19.31 -15.50
CA CYS A 37 -10.53 -18.89 -16.90
C CYS A 37 -9.92 -19.94 -17.85
N ALA A 38 -8.85 -20.62 -17.41
CA ALA A 38 -8.13 -21.62 -18.19
C ALA A 38 -8.95 -22.90 -18.46
N ARG A 39 -10.08 -23.08 -17.77
CA ARG A 39 -11.03 -24.18 -18.03
C ARG A 39 -11.68 -24.08 -19.41
N CYS A 40 -11.77 -22.87 -19.96
CA CYS A 40 -12.39 -22.62 -21.26
C CYS A 40 -11.47 -21.85 -22.22
N HIS A 41 -10.55 -21.05 -21.71
CA HIS A 41 -9.67 -20.20 -22.50
C HIS A 41 -8.26 -20.78 -22.61
N LYS A 42 -7.74 -20.91 -23.84
CA LYS A 42 -6.34 -21.25 -24.08
C LYS A 42 -5.40 -20.13 -23.63
N PRO A 43 -4.14 -20.43 -23.26
CA PRO A 43 -3.18 -19.43 -22.77
C PRO A 43 -3.03 -18.17 -23.64
N GLU A 44 -2.99 -18.35 -24.96
CA GLU A 44 -2.83 -17.30 -25.96
C GLU A 44 -4.13 -16.54 -26.31
N SER A 45 -5.27 -16.96 -25.74
CA SER A 45 -6.55 -16.34 -26.04
C SER A 45 -6.70 -14.98 -25.36
N LYS A 46 -7.48 -14.10 -25.99
CA LYS A 46 -7.81 -12.76 -25.44
C LYS A 46 -8.36 -12.83 -24.00
N GLY A 47 -9.12 -13.87 -23.66
CA GLY A 47 -9.67 -14.06 -22.32
C GLY A 47 -8.60 -14.37 -21.26
N MET A 48 -7.61 -15.21 -21.59
CA MET A 48 -6.49 -15.46 -20.66
C MET A 48 -5.58 -14.24 -20.53
N LEU A 49 -5.33 -13.50 -21.62
CA LEU A 49 -4.58 -12.25 -21.57
C LEU A 49 -5.28 -11.20 -20.67
N ALA A 50 -6.59 -11.06 -20.81
CA ALA A 50 -7.41 -10.20 -19.94
C ALA A 50 -7.33 -10.63 -18.47
N ALA A 51 -7.43 -11.94 -18.19
CA ALA A 51 -7.32 -12.47 -16.84
C ALA A 51 -5.93 -12.23 -16.21
N GLY A 52 -4.87 -12.39 -17.00
CA GLY A 52 -3.50 -12.06 -16.58
C GLY A 52 -3.33 -10.57 -16.26
N ALA A 53 -3.89 -9.68 -17.09
CA ALA A 53 -3.85 -8.24 -16.84
C ALA A 53 -4.61 -7.87 -15.54
N MET A 54 -5.81 -8.40 -15.34
CA MET A 54 -6.57 -8.19 -14.10
C MET A 54 -5.81 -8.71 -12.87
N LYS A 55 -5.18 -9.89 -12.97
CA LYS A 55 -4.33 -10.42 -11.89
C LYS A 55 -3.19 -9.47 -11.54
N ALA A 56 -2.46 -8.98 -12.54
CA ALA A 56 -1.35 -8.06 -12.33
C ALA A 56 -1.79 -6.75 -11.66
N GLU A 57 -2.97 -6.22 -12.04
CA GLU A 57 -3.53 -5.04 -11.42
C GLU A 57 -3.81 -5.24 -9.92
N LEU A 58 -4.49 -6.33 -9.58
CA LEU A 58 -4.83 -6.66 -8.19
C LEU A 58 -3.60 -7.00 -7.34
N ASP A 59 -2.65 -7.79 -7.86
CA ASP A 59 -1.39 -8.07 -7.17
C ASP A 59 -0.62 -6.77 -6.89
N GLY A 60 -0.67 -5.81 -7.83
CA GLY A 60 -0.09 -4.49 -7.65
C GLY A 60 -0.79 -3.66 -6.55
N THR A 61 -2.11 -3.79 -6.37
CA THR A 61 -2.81 -3.11 -5.26
C THR A 61 -2.38 -3.68 -3.90
N THR A 62 -2.24 -4.99 -3.78
CA THR A 62 -1.77 -5.66 -2.57
C THR A 62 -0.35 -5.22 -2.23
N ALA A 63 0.56 -5.26 -3.18
CA ALA A 63 1.96 -4.85 -2.98
C ALA A 63 2.06 -3.37 -2.57
N ALA A 64 1.27 -2.48 -3.17
CA ALA A 64 1.24 -1.06 -2.81
C ALA A 64 0.71 -0.85 -1.38
N TYR A 65 -0.37 -1.54 -1.01
CA TYR A 65 -0.94 -1.49 0.34
C TYR A 65 0.07 -1.99 1.39
N GLU A 66 0.67 -3.16 1.19
CA GLU A 66 1.64 -3.75 2.12
C GLU A 66 2.89 -2.87 2.28
N SER A 67 3.38 -2.27 1.18
CA SER A 67 4.51 -1.34 1.23
C SER A 67 4.19 -0.09 2.06
N ALA A 68 3.00 0.48 1.88
CA ALA A 68 2.56 1.64 2.65
C ALA A 68 2.33 1.30 4.13
N GLU A 69 1.70 0.15 4.43
CA GLU A 69 1.46 -0.34 5.78
C GLU A 69 2.77 -0.56 6.56
N ALA A 70 3.76 -1.18 5.93
CA ALA A 70 5.08 -1.39 6.53
C ALA A 70 5.81 -0.06 6.79
N ALA A 71 5.74 0.89 5.85
CA ALA A 71 6.37 2.20 6.02
C ALA A 71 5.71 3.01 7.16
N ILE A 72 4.38 2.99 7.25
CA ILE A 72 3.64 3.62 8.35
C ILE A 72 4.05 2.99 9.68
N GLY A 73 4.08 1.65 9.78
CA GLY A 73 4.52 0.96 11.00
C GLY A 73 5.93 1.39 11.43
N SER A 74 6.86 1.51 10.48
CA SER A 74 8.22 1.98 10.79
C SER A 74 8.28 3.43 11.28
N ALA A 75 7.37 4.29 10.83
CA ALA A 75 7.27 5.69 11.28
C ALA A 75 6.63 5.77 12.69
N GLU A 76 5.59 4.99 12.94
CA GLU A 76 4.93 4.87 14.25
C GLU A 76 5.90 4.36 15.33
N GLU A 77 6.72 3.36 15.02
CA GLU A 77 7.78 2.87 15.91
C GLU A 77 8.79 3.96 16.31
N LYS A 78 8.93 5.02 15.50
CA LYS A 78 9.78 6.18 15.78
C LYS A 78 9.03 7.30 16.51
N GLY A 79 7.77 7.07 16.88
CA GLY A 79 6.92 8.03 17.57
C GLY A 79 6.37 9.15 16.68
N MET A 80 6.33 8.94 15.35
CA MET A 80 5.73 9.90 14.43
C MET A 80 4.21 9.73 14.39
N ASP A 81 3.48 10.85 14.31
CA ASP A 81 2.03 10.83 14.08
C ASP A 81 1.74 10.43 12.63
N MET A 82 0.91 9.40 12.47
CA MET A 82 0.56 8.81 11.18
C MET A 82 -0.95 8.75 10.92
N ALA A 83 -1.78 9.52 11.64
CA ALA A 83 -3.23 9.50 11.48
C ALA A 83 -3.69 9.70 10.02
N ASP A 84 -3.22 10.76 9.35
CA ASP A 84 -3.58 11.07 7.96
C ASP A 84 -3.11 9.98 6.97
N ALA A 85 -1.96 9.37 7.23
CA ALA A 85 -1.44 8.27 6.41
C ALA A 85 -2.27 7.00 6.61
N ARG A 86 -2.75 6.73 7.83
CA ARG A 86 -3.67 5.62 8.14
C ARG A 86 -5.02 5.82 7.45
N ASP A 87 -5.53 7.04 7.38
CA ASP A 87 -6.75 7.36 6.63
C ASP A 87 -6.55 7.11 5.13
N SER A 88 -5.42 7.53 4.59
CA SER A 88 -5.06 7.26 3.19
C SER A 88 -4.91 5.75 2.91
N LEU A 89 -4.30 5.00 3.85
CA LEU A 89 -4.17 3.54 3.75
C LEU A 89 -5.54 2.83 3.83
N SER A 90 -6.45 3.34 4.66
CA SER A 90 -7.84 2.86 4.75
C SER A 90 -8.58 3.06 3.42
N ALA A 91 -8.45 4.24 2.81
CA ALA A 91 -8.99 4.50 1.48
C ALA A 91 -8.40 3.55 0.42
N ALA A 92 -7.09 3.30 0.47
CA ALA A 92 -6.42 2.35 -0.41
C ALA A 92 -6.98 0.92 -0.28
N LYS A 93 -7.26 0.48 0.97
CA LYS A 93 -7.85 -0.82 1.28
C LYS A 93 -9.27 -0.97 0.73
N MET A 94 -10.08 0.08 0.88
CA MET A 94 -11.45 0.08 0.36
C MET A 94 -11.47 0.01 -1.17
N ALA A 95 -10.65 0.81 -1.85
CA ALA A 95 -10.51 0.75 -3.30
C ALA A 95 -9.94 -0.59 -3.77
N MET A 96 -9.02 -1.21 -3.01
CA MET A 96 -8.52 -2.56 -3.29
C MET A 96 -9.67 -3.57 -3.29
N TYR A 97 -10.54 -3.57 -2.27
CA TYR A 97 -11.71 -4.45 -2.23
C TYR A 97 -12.66 -4.21 -3.41
N GLN A 98 -12.88 -2.96 -3.79
CA GLN A 98 -13.68 -2.63 -4.97
C GLN A 98 -13.05 -3.19 -6.26
N ALA A 99 -11.72 -3.07 -6.42
CA ALA A 99 -11.01 -3.62 -7.57
C ALA A 99 -11.16 -5.15 -7.66
N HIS A 100 -11.09 -5.85 -6.53
CA HIS A 100 -11.36 -7.29 -6.48
C HIS A 100 -12.77 -7.65 -6.96
N THR A 101 -13.78 -6.86 -6.60
CA THR A 101 -15.15 -7.10 -7.06
C THR A 101 -15.36 -6.72 -8.53
N ALA A 102 -14.61 -5.73 -9.03
CA ALA A 102 -14.68 -5.24 -10.40
C ALA A 102 -14.29 -6.31 -11.43
N VAL A 103 -13.58 -7.37 -11.04
CA VAL A 103 -13.29 -8.55 -11.88
C VAL A 103 -14.53 -9.12 -12.56
N HIS A 104 -15.70 -9.04 -11.92
CA HIS A 104 -16.96 -9.52 -12.49
C HIS A 104 -17.47 -8.70 -13.68
N SER A 105 -16.83 -7.57 -14.01
CA SER A 105 -17.07 -6.87 -15.28
C SER A 105 -16.49 -7.62 -16.47
N PHE A 106 -15.54 -8.53 -16.25
CA PHE A 106 -14.72 -9.20 -17.26
C PHE A 106 -13.96 -8.22 -18.18
N ASP A 107 -13.74 -6.99 -17.70
CA ASP A 107 -13.06 -5.92 -18.41
C ASP A 107 -11.81 -5.45 -17.64
N PRO A 108 -10.60 -5.70 -18.17
CA PRO A 108 -9.36 -5.23 -17.57
C PRO A 108 -9.32 -3.71 -17.38
N GLY A 109 -9.96 -2.92 -18.25
CA GLY A 109 -9.98 -1.46 -18.13
C GLY A 109 -10.70 -0.98 -16.86
N THR A 110 -11.85 -1.58 -16.57
CA THR A 110 -12.62 -1.33 -15.34
C THR A 110 -11.81 -1.71 -14.09
N VAL A 111 -11.16 -2.87 -14.10
CA VAL A 111 -10.32 -3.31 -12.96
C VAL A 111 -9.13 -2.37 -12.77
N ALA A 112 -8.44 -2.00 -13.85
CA ALA A 112 -7.29 -1.09 -13.81
C ALA A 112 -7.66 0.29 -13.25
N LYS A 113 -8.83 0.82 -13.60
CA LYS A 113 -9.32 2.10 -13.06
C LYS A 113 -9.44 2.06 -11.53
N THR A 114 -10.17 1.08 -10.99
CA THR A 114 -10.37 0.97 -9.53
C THR A 114 -9.08 0.58 -8.80
N ALA A 115 -8.24 -0.27 -9.42
CA ALA A 115 -6.91 -0.58 -8.90
C ALA A 115 -6.01 0.67 -8.84
N GLY A 116 -6.12 1.57 -9.81
CA GLY A 116 -5.40 2.84 -9.84
C GLY A 116 -5.76 3.75 -8.66
N GLU A 117 -7.03 3.81 -8.27
CA GLU A 117 -7.48 4.56 -7.09
C GLU A 117 -6.83 4.01 -5.81
N SER A 118 -6.80 2.67 -5.65
CA SER A 118 -6.12 2.00 -4.54
C SER A 118 -4.62 2.31 -4.49
N LYS A 119 -3.94 2.14 -5.63
CA LYS A 119 -2.49 2.40 -5.75
C LYS A 119 -2.16 3.87 -5.46
N SER A 120 -2.98 4.81 -5.93
CA SER A 120 -2.79 6.25 -5.67
C SER A 120 -2.93 6.59 -4.18
N ALA A 121 -3.96 6.05 -3.51
CA ALA A 121 -4.14 6.26 -2.08
C ALA A 121 -3.00 5.62 -1.26
N ALA A 122 -2.55 4.42 -1.64
CA ALA A 122 -1.40 3.76 -1.01
C ALA A 122 -0.10 4.55 -1.22
N ALA A 123 0.10 5.12 -2.41
CA ALA A 123 1.26 5.96 -2.70
C ALA A 123 1.30 7.22 -1.82
N LYS A 124 0.15 7.89 -1.63
CA LYS A 124 0.04 9.03 -0.69
C LYS A 124 0.39 8.63 0.74
N ALA A 125 -0.14 7.50 1.21
CA ALA A 125 0.16 6.97 2.54
C ALA A 125 1.67 6.66 2.72
N LEU A 126 2.28 6.05 1.70
CA LEU A 126 3.71 5.73 1.67
C LEU A 126 4.60 6.99 1.67
N GLU A 127 4.23 8.01 0.89
CA GLU A 127 4.95 9.28 0.85
C GLU A 127 4.90 10.00 2.20
N ALA A 128 3.72 10.07 2.83
CA ALA A 128 3.55 10.64 4.16
C ALA A 128 4.43 9.92 5.21
N ALA A 129 4.46 8.59 5.19
CA ALA A 129 5.32 7.81 6.09
C ALA A 129 6.81 8.09 5.87
N ARG A 130 7.26 8.19 4.61
CA ARG A 130 8.66 8.52 4.29
C ARG A 130 9.03 9.93 4.74
N ALA A 131 8.14 10.89 4.52
CA ALA A 131 8.32 12.27 4.97
C ALA A 131 8.43 12.34 6.50
N ALA A 132 7.58 11.60 7.23
CA ALA A 132 7.65 11.52 8.69
C ALA A 132 8.98 10.93 9.19
N VAL A 133 9.48 9.86 8.57
CA VAL A 133 10.79 9.29 8.92
C VAL A 133 11.93 10.27 8.62
N GLN A 134 11.83 11.05 7.54
CA GLN A 134 12.82 12.07 7.21
C GLN A 134 12.79 13.21 8.23
N ASP A 135 11.60 13.69 8.62
CA ASP A 135 11.45 14.71 9.64
C ASP A 135 12.02 14.27 11.00
N PHE A 136 11.73 13.02 11.42
CA PHE A 136 12.36 12.42 12.60
C PHE A 136 13.89 12.55 12.58
N ARG A 137 14.53 12.19 11.46
CA ARG A 137 15.99 12.28 11.30
C ARG A 137 16.48 13.73 11.38
N ASN A 138 15.79 14.64 10.71
CA ASN A 138 16.14 16.06 10.69
C ASN A 138 16.07 16.67 12.09
N ARG A 139 15.01 16.37 12.86
CA ARG A 139 14.86 16.79 14.26
C ARG A 139 15.99 16.27 15.15
N ARG A 140 16.37 15.00 14.99
CA ARG A 140 17.45 14.38 15.77
C ARG A 140 18.82 15.03 15.48
N LEU A 141 19.11 15.31 14.21
CA LEU A 141 20.34 15.98 13.80
C LEU A 141 20.36 17.44 14.29
N GLY A 142 19.26 18.17 14.13
CA GLY A 142 19.13 19.54 14.61
C GLY A 142 19.30 19.65 16.12
N LEU A 143 18.67 18.75 16.88
CA LEU A 143 18.82 18.68 18.34
C LEU A 143 20.26 18.35 18.76
N GLY A 144 20.93 17.43 18.05
CA GLY A 144 22.33 17.12 18.32
C GLY A 144 23.24 18.33 18.11
N LEU A 145 23.06 19.05 17.00
CA LEU A 145 23.83 20.25 16.69
C LEU A 145 23.58 21.37 17.70
N SER A 146 22.31 21.65 18.03
CA SER A 146 21.98 22.71 19.00
C SER A 146 22.52 22.39 20.39
N THR A 147 22.37 21.13 20.83
CA THR A 147 22.91 20.67 22.12
C THR A 147 24.43 20.82 22.17
N PHE A 148 25.13 20.47 21.09
CA PHE A 148 26.58 20.63 20.99
C PHE A 148 27.01 22.09 21.12
N VAL A 149 26.37 23.00 20.37
CA VAL A 149 26.69 24.44 20.42
C VAL A 149 26.44 25.01 21.82
N ILE A 150 25.31 24.67 22.44
CA ILE A 150 24.98 25.13 23.79
C ILE A 150 25.98 24.59 24.82
N ALA A 151 26.30 23.29 24.77
CA ALA A 151 27.26 22.67 25.67
C ALA A 151 28.67 23.27 25.50
N PHE A 152 29.07 23.55 24.26
CA PHE A 152 30.34 24.22 23.97
C PHE A 152 30.40 25.62 24.59
N LEU A 153 29.36 26.44 24.39
CA LEU A 153 29.28 27.79 24.96
C LEU A 153 29.26 27.76 26.49
N ALA A 154 28.47 26.87 27.08
CA ALA A 154 28.43 26.67 28.53
C ALA A 154 29.80 26.24 29.08
N GLY A 155 30.49 25.33 28.39
CA GLY A 155 31.85 24.91 28.74
C GLY A 155 32.86 26.04 28.64
N ALA A 156 32.81 26.85 27.59
CA ALA A 156 33.69 28.01 27.41
C ALA A 156 33.46 29.06 28.50
N LEU A 157 32.20 29.35 28.84
CA LEU A 157 31.84 30.25 29.94
C LEU A 157 32.35 29.71 31.28
N TYR A 158 32.17 28.41 31.55
CA TYR A 158 32.66 27.78 32.77
C TYR A 158 34.18 27.87 32.91
N LEU A 159 34.92 27.58 31.84
CA LEU A 159 36.38 27.72 31.83
C LEU A 159 36.79 29.17 32.06
N LYS A 160 36.06 30.13 31.47
CA LYS A 160 36.36 31.55 31.65
C LYS A 160 36.06 32.05 33.07
N LEU A 161 35.01 31.56 33.71
CA LEU A 161 34.71 31.84 35.12
C LEU A 161 35.83 31.30 36.03
N ARG A 162 36.28 30.06 35.80
CA ARG A 162 37.41 29.48 36.56
C ARG A 162 38.70 30.26 36.43
N ASP A 163 39.00 30.77 35.23
CA ASP A 163 40.19 31.60 34.96
C ASP A 163 40.17 32.85 35.85
N TYR A 164 39.03 33.52 35.97
CA TYR A 164 38.86 34.67 36.87
C TYR A 164 39.00 34.30 38.35
N GLU A 165 38.38 33.20 38.81
CA GLU A 165 38.44 32.78 40.22
C GLU A 165 39.83 32.28 40.66
N SER A 166 40.65 31.78 39.74
CA SER A 166 42.01 31.31 40.03
C SER A 166 43.10 32.38 39.97
N GLY A 167 42.73 33.60 39.56
CA GLY A 167 43.63 34.76 39.43
C GLY A 167 43.66 35.69 40.66
N GLU A 168 42.88 35.40 41.70
CA GLU A 168 42.98 35.94 43.07
C GLU A 168 43.78 35.00 43.97
#